data_AF-A0A2W5ALN2-F1
#
_entry.id   AF-A0A2W5ALN2-F1
#
_cell.length_a   1.000
_cell.length_b   1.000
_cell.length_c   1.000
_cell.angle_alpha   90.00
_cell.angle_beta   90.00
_cell.angle_gamma   90.00
#
_symmetry.space_group_name_H-M   'P 1'
#
loop_
_entity.id
_entity.type
_entity.pdbx_description
1 polymer ?
#
loop_
_entity_poly.entity_id
_entity_poly.type
_entity_poly.pdbx_seq_one_letter_code
_entity_poly.pdbx_strand_id
1 'polypeptide(L)'
;AVLVSRNGNWTRAEALARAAIRDQPGNDFALFVLATQMASVGRMGEAADLLDRAVALAPTSPLLLFMRVQDLWAAGRAEDADRAIRDAVELFPSHFAIWFTRCYLLLYTGRADAALGMVLNRTDRPSGIPSQSFDELVPVLNAAMTRQPAQIDAAIRIQMAAAHRGAGYAENAMQFAAFLGRVDAAYEIAAAYYLSRGFRVPDVRFTPEQGGYTRMSDRRTSVLFLPSTAAMRRDPRFDALVTELGLTRYWQEAGVQPDYRRA
;
A
#
# COMPACT_ATOMS: atom_id res chain seq x y z
N ALA A 1 -21.58 -17.79 -7.59
CA ALA A 1 -20.32 -17.03 -7.65
C ALA A 1 -19.49 -17.38 -6.43
N VAL A 2 -18.44 -18.18 -6.57
CA VAL A 2 -17.57 -18.55 -5.45
C VAL A 2 -16.64 -17.36 -5.19
N LEU A 3 -16.94 -16.58 -4.17
CA LEU A 3 -16.05 -15.53 -3.66
C LEU A 3 -14.84 -16.23 -3.04
N VAL A 4 -13.86 -16.51 -3.91
CA VAL A 4 -12.49 -16.87 -3.53
C VAL A 4 -11.97 -15.75 -2.64
N SER A 5 -11.71 -16.05 -1.36
CA SER A 5 -10.98 -15.11 -0.51
C SER A 5 -9.66 -14.77 -1.22
N ARG A 6 -9.35 -13.48 -1.35
CA ARG A 6 -8.10 -13.02 -1.98
C ARG A 6 -6.87 -13.51 -1.22
N ASN A 7 -7.03 -13.84 0.06
CA ASN A 7 -5.99 -14.41 0.92
C ASN A 7 -6.11 -15.94 0.88
N GLY A 8 -5.06 -16.62 0.41
CA GLY A 8 -4.97 -18.08 0.40
C GLY A 8 -5.21 -18.79 -0.94
N ASN A 9 -5.66 -18.09 -1.99
CA ASN A 9 -5.92 -18.68 -3.32
C ASN A 9 -5.11 -18.04 -4.45
N TRP A 10 -3.92 -17.52 -4.15
CA TRP A 10 -3.06 -16.83 -5.12
C TRP A 10 -2.73 -17.71 -6.34
N THR A 11 -2.47 -19.00 -6.16
CA THR A 11 -2.16 -19.94 -7.25
C THR A 11 -3.26 -19.97 -8.30
N ARG A 12 -4.52 -20.14 -7.86
CA ARG A 12 -5.68 -20.15 -8.76
C ARG A 12 -5.93 -18.77 -9.37
N ALA A 13 -5.80 -17.73 -8.57
CA ALA A 13 -6.07 -16.36 -9.00
C ALA A 13 -5.05 -15.91 -10.08
N GLU A 14 -3.78 -16.26 -9.92
CA GLU A 14 -2.71 -16.05 -10.89
C GLU A 14 -2.97 -16.84 -12.18
N ALA A 15 -3.30 -18.13 -12.08
CA ALA A 15 -3.56 -18.96 -13.25
C ALA A 15 -4.71 -18.41 -14.11
N LEU A 16 -5.81 -17.97 -13.47
CA LEU A 16 -6.95 -17.36 -14.14
C LEU A 16 -6.60 -16.02 -14.80
N ALA A 17 -5.88 -15.14 -14.09
CA ALA A 17 -5.50 -13.85 -14.65
C ALA A 17 -4.52 -13.99 -15.82
N ARG A 18 -3.55 -14.91 -15.72
CA ARG A 18 -2.63 -15.24 -16.84
C ARG A 18 -3.38 -15.84 -18.04
N ALA A 19 -4.39 -16.68 -17.82
CA ALA A 19 -5.23 -17.19 -18.91
C ALA A 19 -5.99 -16.06 -19.60
N ALA A 20 -6.63 -15.17 -18.84
CA ALA A 20 -7.33 -14.00 -19.39
C ALA A 20 -6.41 -13.10 -20.22
N ILE A 21 -5.16 -12.89 -19.79
CA ILE A 21 -4.17 -12.11 -20.56
C ILE A 21 -3.75 -12.83 -21.84
N ARG A 22 -3.65 -14.16 -21.86
CA ARG A 22 -3.35 -14.91 -23.10
C ARG A 22 -4.50 -14.80 -24.10
N ASP A 23 -5.73 -14.91 -23.62
CA ASP A 23 -6.92 -14.85 -24.47
C ASP A 23 -7.19 -13.41 -24.96
N GLN A 24 -6.87 -12.40 -24.14
CA GLN A 24 -7.05 -10.98 -24.45
C GLN A 24 -5.83 -10.14 -23.98
N PRO A 25 -4.75 -10.08 -24.78
CA PRO A 25 -3.53 -9.35 -24.39
C PRO A 25 -3.72 -7.85 -24.18
N GLY A 26 -4.76 -7.25 -24.76
CA GLY A 26 -5.13 -5.84 -24.64
C GLY A 26 -6.11 -5.53 -23.50
N ASN A 27 -6.35 -6.47 -22.58
CA ASN A 27 -7.22 -6.26 -21.43
C ASN A 27 -6.43 -5.68 -20.25
N ASP A 28 -6.48 -4.35 -20.09
CA ASP A 28 -5.80 -3.60 -19.01
C ASP A 28 -6.28 -4.04 -17.62
N PHE A 29 -7.56 -4.37 -17.47
CA PHE A 29 -8.12 -4.86 -16.22
C PHE A 29 -7.53 -6.21 -15.80
N ALA A 30 -7.31 -7.14 -16.74
CA ALA A 30 -6.67 -8.42 -16.45
C ALA A 30 -5.20 -8.26 -16.02
N LEU A 31 -4.47 -7.34 -16.67
CA LEU A 31 -3.11 -6.96 -16.27
C LEU A 31 -3.09 -6.36 -14.87
N PHE A 32 -3.99 -5.42 -14.59
CA PHE A 32 -4.18 -4.83 -13.26
C PHE A 32 -4.45 -5.90 -12.20
N VAL A 33 -5.40 -6.82 -12.44
CA VAL A 33 -5.73 -7.89 -11.50
C VAL A 33 -4.50 -8.74 -11.19
N LEU A 34 -3.77 -9.19 -12.23
CA LEU A 34 -2.56 -9.98 -12.03
C LEU A 34 -1.50 -9.20 -11.26
N ALA A 35 -1.28 -7.93 -11.59
CA ALA A 35 -0.29 -7.12 -10.91
C ALA A 35 -0.61 -6.94 -9.41
N THR A 36 -1.89 -6.68 -9.07
CA THR A 36 -2.31 -6.56 -7.67
C THR A 36 -2.11 -7.87 -6.89
N GLN A 37 -2.20 -9.03 -7.57
CA GLN A 37 -1.90 -10.33 -7.00
C GLN A 37 -0.40 -10.52 -6.81
N MET A 38 0.42 -10.17 -7.81
CA MET A 38 1.89 -10.27 -7.74
C MET A 38 2.45 -9.38 -6.64
N ALA A 39 1.97 -8.15 -6.50
CA ALA A 39 2.31 -7.26 -5.39
C ALA A 39 1.92 -7.88 -4.03
N SER A 40 0.75 -8.52 -3.94
CA SER A 40 0.29 -9.19 -2.71
C SER A 40 1.15 -10.40 -2.31
N VAL A 41 1.90 -10.99 -3.23
CA VAL A 41 2.81 -12.12 -2.93
C VAL A 41 4.28 -11.73 -2.94
N GLY A 42 4.57 -10.42 -2.90
CA GLY A 42 5.92 -9.88 -2.81
C GLY A 42 6.72 -9.97 -4.11
N ARG A 43 6.07 -10.20 -5.26
CA ARG A 43 6.66 -10.14 -6.61
C ARG A 43 6.47 -8.74 -7.19
N MET A 44 7.10 -7.76 -6.57
CA MET A 44 6.96 -6.34 -6.87
C MET A 44 7.50 -5.96 -8.24
N GLY A 45 8.62 -6.56 -8.67
CA GLY A 45 9.17 -6.32 -10.02
C GLY A 45 8.17 -6.69 -11.12
N GLU A 46 7.57 -7.87 -11.03
CA GLU A 46 6.56 -8.29 -12.01
C GLU A 46 5.28 -7.45 -11.91
N ALA A 47 4.87 -7.07 -10.69
CA ALA A 47 3.71 -6.19 -10.51
C ALA A 47 3.92 -4.85 -11.24
N ALA A 48 5.10 -4.24 -11.10
CA ALA A 48 5.46 -3.01 -11.78
C ALA A 48 5.41 -3.15 -13.31
N ASP A 49 5.98 -4.23 -13.87
CA ASP A 49 5.98 -4.48 -15.32
C ASP A 49 4.56 -4.70 -15.87
N LEU A 50 3.69 -5.36 -15.10
CA LEU A 50 2.28 -5.53 -15.47
C LEU A 50 1.51 -4.22 -15.42
N LEU A 51 1.77 -3.35 -14.42
CA LEU A 51 1.16 -2.02 -14.35
C LEU A 51 1.66 -1.09 -15.46
N ASP A 52 2.95 -1.17 -15.82
CA ASP A 52 3.51 -0.45 -16.98
C ASP A 52 2.72 -0.79 -18.25
N ARG A 53 2.43 -2.08 -18.48
CA ARG A 53 1.61 -2.53 -19.61
C ARG A 53 0.15 -2.09 -19.50
N ALA A 54 -0.44 -2.15 -18.31
CA ALA A 54 -1.84 -1.72 -18.11
C ALA A 54 -2.00 -0.22 -18.38
N VAL A 55 -1.07 0.61 -17.89
CA VAL A 55 -1.07 2.07 -18.14
C VAL A 55 -0.85 2.37 -19.63
N ALA A 56 -0.03 1.61 -20.34
CA ALA A 56 0.13 1.79 -21.79
C ALA A 56 -1.18 1.59 -22.57
N LEU A 57 -2.07 0.72 -22.08
CA LEU A 57 -3.39 0.48 -22.67
C LEU A 57 -4.44 1.50 -22.23
N ALA A 58 -4.36 1.99 -20.99
CA ALA A 58 -5.30 2.95 -20.41
C ALA A 58 -4.55 4.09 -19.67
N PRO A 59 -3.91 5.02 -20.42
CA PRO A 59 -2.99 6.01 -19.86
C PRO A 59 -3.67 7.09 -19.00
N THR A 60 -4.98 7.23 -19.12
CA THR A 60 -5.79 8.23 -18.40
C THR A 60 -6.59 7.63 -17.25
N SER A 61 -6.24 6.44 -16.77
CA SER A 61 -6.88 5.83 -15.60
C SER A 61 -6.16 6.23 -14.31
N PRO A 62 -6.74 7.08 -13.43
CA PRO A 62 -6.09 7.47 -12.18
C PRO A 62 -5.75 6.27 -11.30
N LEU A 63 -6.62 5.24 -11.33
CA LEU A 63 -6.41 3.98 -10.61
C LEU A 63 -5.10 3.31 -11.02
N LEU A 64 -4.87 3.15 -12.32
CA LEU A 64 -3.65 2.54 -12.82
C LEU A 64 -2.43 3.41 -12.57
N LEU A 65 -2.56 4.73 -12.69
CA LEU A 65 -1.47 5.68 -12.49
C LEU A 65 -0.93 5.67 -11.06
N PHE A 66 -1.79 5.75 -10.03
CA PHE A 66 -1.29 5.73 -8.65
C PHE A 66 -0.74 4.35 -8.26
N MET A 67 -1.35 3.26 -8.76
CA MET A 67 -0.85 1.91 -8.48
C MET A 67 0.49 1.65 -9.14
N ARG A 68 0.68 2.13 -10.37
CA ARG A 68 1.98 2.09 -11.05
C ARG A 68 3.07 2.77 -10.23
N VAL A 69 2.82 3.95 -9.68
CA VAL A 69 3.79 4.66 -8.81
C VAL A 69 4.15 3.80 -7.60
N GLN A 70 3.16 3.21 -6.93
CA GLN A 70 3.39 2.36 -5.76
C GLN A 70 4.21 1.10 -6.09
N ASP A 71 3.87 0.42 -7.18
CA ASP A 71 4.53 -0.83 -7.58
C ASP A 71 5.96 -0.56 -8.10
N LEU A 72 6.19 0.53 -8.85
CA LEU A 72 7.54 0.97 -9.24
C LEU A 72 8.41 1.24 -8.01
N TRP A 73 7.87 1.97 -7.03
CA TRP A 73 8.59 2.24 -5.79
C TRP A 73 8.88 0.96 -5.01
N ALA A 74 7.93 0.03 -4.95
CA ALA A 74 8.10 -1.25 -4.27
C ALA A 74 9.08 -2.19 -4.96
N ALA A 75 9.21 -2.09 -6.29
CA ALA A 75 10.21 -2.79 -7.09
C ALA A 75 11.61 -2.17 -6.99
N GLY A 76 11.80 -1.11 -6.20
CA GLY A 76 13.08 -0.40 -6.09
C GLY A 76 13.38 0.53 -7.27
N ARG A 77 12.43 0.75 -8.18
CA ARG A 77 12.53 1.65 -9.34
C ARG A 77 12.11 3.07 -8.94
N ALA A 78 12.80 3.65 -7.96
CA ALA A 78 12.40 4.91 -7.31
C ALA A 78 12.38 6.11 -8.29
N GLU A 79 13.35 6.19 -9.20
CA GLU A 79 13.43 7.24 -10.21
C GLU A 79 12.27 7.15 -11.22
N ASP A 80 11.82 5.93 -11.53
CA ASP A 80 10.66 5.70 -12.40
C ASP A 80 9.37 6.09 -11.69
N ALA A 81 9.24 5.77 -10.39
CA ALA A 81 8.11 6.18 -9.57
C ALA A 81 8.01 7.71 -9.47
N ASP A 82 9.15 8.40 -9.34
CA ASP A 82 9.23 9.86 -9.33
C ASP A 82 8.84 10.49 -10.67
N ARG A 83 9.18 9.86 -11.81
CA ARG A 83 8.68 10.32 -13.12
C ARG A 83 7.17 10.09 -13.22
N ALA A 84 6.73 8.87 -12.92
CA ALA A 84 5.34 8.46 -13.01
C ALA A 84 4.39 9.35 -12.18
N ILE A 85 4.80 9.76 -10.97
CA ILE A 85 3.96 10.62 -10.14
C ILE A 85 3.92 12.06 -10.64
N ARG A 86 4.96 12.56 -11.30
CA ARG A 86 4.94 13.89 -11.93
C ARG A 86 3.93 13.91 -13.08
N ASP A 87 4.01 12.93 -13.98
CA ASP A 87 3.10 12.79 -15.10
C ASP A 87 1.64 12.64 -14.62
N ALA A 88 1.43 11.83 -13.57
CA ALA A 88 0.10 11.62 -13.00
C ALA A 88 -0.51 12.90 -12.38
N VAL A 89 0.31 13.76 -11.77
CA VAL A 89 -0.16 15.04 -11.21
C VAL A 89 -0.49 16.05 -12.30
N GLU A 90 0.23 16.04 -13.43
CA GLU A 90 -0.11 16.89 -14.59
C GLU A 90 -1.49 16.52 -15.17
N LEU A 91 -1.80 15.22 -15.25
CA LEU A 91 -3.10 14.74 -15.73
C LEU A 91 -4.23 14.93 -14.72
N PHE A 92 -3.94 14.76 -13.43
CA PHE A 92 -4.95 14.69 -12.37
C PHE A 92 -4.55 15.50 -11.12
N PRO A 93 -4.40 16.83 -11.22
CA PRO A 93 -3.81 17.66 -10.16
C PRO A 93 -4.61 17.65 -8.85
N SER A 94 -5.93 17.45 -8.92
CA SER A 94 -6.82 17.44 -7.75
C SER A 94 -7.31 16.04 -7.34
N HIS A 95 -6.84 14.97 -7.99
CA HIS A 95 -7.31 13.62 -7.69
C HIS A 95 -6.69 13.10 -6.39
N PHE A 96 -7.54 12.78 -5.41
CA PHE A 96 -7.11 12.44 -4.06
C PHE A 96 -6.08 11.30 -4.01
N ALA A 97 -6.27 10.22 -4.78
CA ALA A 97 -5.35 9.08 -4.75
C ALA A 97 -3.96 9.43 -5.28
N ILE A 98 -3.88 10.30 -6.30
CA ILE A 98 -2.61 10.77 -6.88
C ILE A 98 -1.92 11.69 -5.87
N TRP A 99 -2.68 12.61 -5.26
CA TRP A 99 -2.19 13.52 -4.25
C TRP A 99 -1.59 12.80 -3.03
N PHE A 100 -2.32 11.82 -2.46
CA PHE A 100 -1.82 11.05 -1.31
C PHE A 100 -0.64 10.16 -1.69
N THR A 101 -0.66 9.57 -2.90
CA THR A 101 0.47 8.77 -3.38
C THR A 101 1.74 9.61 -3.50
N ARG A 102 1.64 10.85 -4.01
CA ARG A 102 2.76 11.80 -4.02
C ARG A 102 3.24 12.16 -2.61
N CYS A 103 2.31 12.48 -1.72
CA CYS A 103 2.64 12.82 -0.33
C CYS A 103 3.41 11.67 0.37
N TYR A 104 2.94 10.43 0.21
CA TYR A 104 3.57 9.26 0.79
C TYR A 104 4.89 8.89 0.11
N LEU A 105 4.99 9.00 -1.21
CA LEU A 105 6.26 8.80 -1.89
C LEU A 105 7.31 9.78 -1.38
N LEU A 106 6.97 11.07 -1.28
CA LEU A 106 7.86 12.10 -0.73
C LEU A 106 8.27 11.79 0.71
N LEU A 107 7.33 11.45 1.59
CA LEU A 107 7.62 11.04 2.97
C LEU A 107 8.63 9.88 3.02
N TYR A 108 8.32 8.77 2.33
CA TYR A 108 9.11 7.54 2.45
C TYR A 108 10.44 7.58 1.70
N THR A 109 10.67 8.60 0.88
CA THR A 109 11.93 8.84 0.15
C THR A 109 12.75 10.00 0.74
N GLY A 110 12.45 10.40 1.98
CA GLY A 110 13.26 11.37 2.72
C GLY A 110 12.95 12.84 2.43
N ARG A 111 11.86 13.12 1.70
CA ARG A 111 11.41 14.47 1.30
C ARG A 111 10.17 14.89 2.12
N ALA A 112 10.24 14.66 3.43
CA ALA A 112 9.11 14.89 4.35
C ALA A 112 8.76 16.38 4.51
N ASP A 113 9.72 17.27 4.29
CA ASP A 113 9.54 18.73 4.22
C ASP A 113 8.63 19.14 3.05
N ALA A 114 8.89 18.60 1.85
CA ALA A 114 8.05 18.84 0.68
C ALA A 114 6.65 18.26 0.86
N ALA A 115 6.55 17.05 1.44
CA ALA A 115 5.26 16.46 1.79
C ALA A 115 4.49 17.31 2.82
N LEU A 116 5.18 17.91 3.80
CA LEU A 116 4.57 18.80 4.78
C LEU A 116 4.08 20.09 4.12
N GLY A 117 4.85 20.67 3.20
CA GLY A 117 4.42 21.81 2.39
C GLY A 117 3.10 21.52 1.65
N MET A 118 2.99 20.34 1.03
CA MET A 118 1.74 19.90 0.39
C MET A 118 0.58 19.82 1.38
N VAL A 119 0.79 19.16 2.54
CA VAL A 119 -0.26 19.01 3.56
C VAL A 119 -0.71 20.37 4.11
N LEU A 120 0.20 21.29 4.38
CA LEU A 120 -0.11 22.60 4.93
C LEU A 120 -0.76 23.55 3.90
N ASN A 121 -0.52 23.34 2.61
CA ASN A 121 -1.19 24.11 1.56
C ASN A 121 -2.66 23.68 1.41
N ARG A 122 -3.55 24.37 2.12
CA ARG A 122 -4.99 24.05 2.13
C ARG A 122 -5.70 24.28 0.80
N THR A 123 -5.18 25.15 -0.08
CA THR A 123 -5.81 25.42 -1.39
C THR A 123 -5.64 24.26 -2.35
N ASP A 124 -4.55 23.51 -2.20
CA ASP A 124 -4.17 22.42 -3.11
C ASP A 124 -4.65 21.05 -2.61
N ARG A 125 -5.42 21.03 -1.50
CA ARG A 125 -5.99 19.78 -0.97
C ARG A 125 -7.12 19.29 -1.87
N PRO A 126 -7.15 17.99 -2.22
CA PRO A 126 -8.26 17.36 -2.92
C PRO A 126 -9.60 17.60 -2.20
N SER A 127 -10.66 17.86 -2.97
CA SER A 127 -12.01 17.99 -2.46
C SER A 127 -12.60 16.62 -2.04
N GLY A 128 -13.66 16.64 -1.24
CA GLY A 128 -14.35 15.41 -0.79
C GLY A 128 -13.62 14.60 0.29
N ILE A 129 -12.46 15.08 0.75
CA ILE A 129 -11.70 14.47 1.84
C ILE A 129 -11.77 15.39 3.07
N PRO A 130 -12.13 14.88 4.27
CA PRO A 130 -12.17 15.70 5.48
C PRO A 130 -10.80 16.32 5.79
N SER A 131 -10.76 17.61 6.16
CA SER A 131 -9.50 18.33 6.47
C SER A 131 -8.65 17.62 7.51
N GLN A 132 -9.30 16.99 8.50
CA GLN A 132 -8.66 16.16 9.51
C GLN A 132 -7.77 15.06 8.93
N SER A 133 -8.15 14.44 7.80
CA SER A 133 -7.38 13.36 7.18
C SER A 133 -6.00 13.85 6.70
N PHE A 134 -5.89 15.12 6.32
CA PHE A 134 -4.62 15.74 5.95
C PHE A 134 -3.85 16.17 7.19
N ASP A 135 -4.53 16.78 8.16
CA ASP A 135 -3.90 17.30 9.38
C ASP A 135 -3.31 16.18 10.24
N GLU A 136 -3.88 14.97 10.20
CA GLU A 136 -3.34 13.76 10.85
C GLU A 136 -1.99 13.28 10.27
N LEU A 137 -1.58 13.75 9.09
CA LEU A 137 -0.26 13.48 8.53
C LEU A 137 0.83 14.39 9.10
N VAL A 138 0.48 15.58 9.60
CA VAL A 138 1.46 16.57 10.09
C VAL A 138 2.37 16.00 11.19
N PRO A 139 1.86 15.30 12.23
CA PRO A 139 2.72 14.70 13.25
C PRO A 139 3.68 13.65 12.69
N VAL A 140 3.23 12.85 11.71
CA VAL A 140 4.06 11.81 11.07
C VAL A 140 5.19 12.44 10.27
N LEU A 141 4.89 13.48 9.49
CA LEU A 141 5.87 14.22 8.69
C LEU A 141 6.91 14.91 9.58
N ASN A 142 6.46 15.56 10.66
CA ASN A 142 7.36 16.16 11.65
C ASN A 142 8.26 15.11 12.32
N ALA A 143 7.69 13.98 12.76
CA ALA A 143 8.46 12.90 13.35
C ALA A 143 9.50 12.30 12.38
N ALA A 144 9.17 12.23 11.08
CA ALA A 144 10.10 11.75 10.05
C ALA A 144 11.28 12.70 9.84
N MET A 145 11.07 14.02 9.94
CA MET A 145 12.12 15.04 9.81
C MET A 145 13.00 15.12 11.05
N THR A 146 12.40 15.19 12.24
CA THR A 146 13.15 15.43 13.48
C THR A 146 13.79 14.16 14.05
N ARG A 147 13.20 13.00 13.77
CA ARG A 147 13.56 11.70 14.35
C ARG A 147 13.57 11.68 15.89
N GLN A 148 12.90 12.63 16.54
CA GLN A 148 12.83 12.69 18.00
C GLN A 148 11.91 11.59 18.53
N PRO A 149 12.36 10.73 19.47
CA PRO A 149 11.55 9.62 19.99
C PRO A 149 10.17 10.05 20.51
N ALA A 150 10.11 11.14 21.28
CA ALA A 150 8.86 11.64 21.84
C ALA A 150 7.84 12.08 20.76
N GLN A 151 8.32 12.66 19.65
CA GLN A 151 7.46 13.06 18.53
C GLN A 151 7.00 11.85 17.71
N ILE A 152 7.89 10.86 17.52
CA ILE A 152 7.54 9.57 16.91
C ILE A 152 6.43 8.90 17.74
N ASP A 153 6.61 8.79 19.06
CA ASP A 153 5.63 8.14 19.93
C ASP A 153 4.28 8.87 19.94
N ALA A 154 4.30 10.20 19.92
CA ALA A 154 3.09 10.99 19.80
C ALA A 154 2.37 10.75 18.46
N ALA A 155 3.11 10.73 17.34
CA ALA A 155 2.55 10.44 16.03
C ALA A 155 1.97 9.02 15.96
N ILE A 156 2.68 8.02 16.50
CA ILE A 156 2.19 6.63 16.50
C ILE A 156 0.94 6.46 17.37
N ARG A 157 0.82 7.15 18.51
CA ARG A 157 -0.44 7.12 19.29
C ARG A 157 -1.65 7.61 18.48
N ILE A 158 -1.47 8.68 17.70
CA ILE A 158 -2.53 9.21 16.81
C ILE A 158 -2.88 8.16 15.74
N GLN A 159 -1.87 7.54 15.12
CA GLN A 159 -2.08 6.55 14.07
C GLN A 159 -2.68 5.23 14.60
N MET A 160 -2.35 4.83 15.83
CA MET A 160 -3.00 3.70 16.51
C MET A 160 -4.49 4.00 16.70
N ALA A 161 -4.83 5.17 17.25
CA ALA A 161 -6.24 5.58 17.37
C ALA A 161 -6.94 5.64 16.00
N ALA A 162 -6.23 6.06 14.94
CA ALA A 162 -6.75 6.05 13.59
C ALA A 162 -7.07 4.64 13.08
N ALA A 163 -6.23 3.65 13.38
CA ALA A 163 -6.41 2.26 12.95
C ALA A 163 -7.73 1.62 13.44
N HIS A 164 -8.27 2.07 14.57
CA HIS A 164 -9.58 1.64 15.06
C HIS A 164 -10.77 2.15 14.23
N ARG A 165 -10.56 3.16 13.37
CA ARG A 165 -11.65 3.78 12.59
C ARG A 165 -11.88 3.12 11.23
N GLY A 166 -10.88 2.44 10.65
CA GLY A 166 -11.06 1.82 9.34
C GLY A 166 -9.82 1.10 8.79
N ALA A 167 -10.07 0.24 7.80
CA ALA A 167 -9.07 -0.61 7.17
C ALA A 167 -7.94 0.18 6.48
N GLY A 168 -8.26 1.27 5.78
CA GLY A 168 -7.28 2.16 5.17
C GLY A 168 -6.46 2.94 6.20
N TYR A 169 -7.07 3.34 7.32
CA TYR A 169 -6.31 3.94 8.42
C TYR A 169 -5.34 2.93 9.05
N ALA A 170 -5.77 1.68 9.25
CA ALA A 170 -4.89 0.63 9.75
C ALA A 170 -3.72 0.33 8.79
N GLU A 171 -3.98 0.31 7.48
CA GLU A 171 -2.97 0.13 6.44
C GLU A 171 -1.92 1.27 6.45
N ASN A 172 -2.36 2.51 6.59
CA ASN A 172 -1.46 3.67 6.72
C ASN A 172 -0.68 3.63 8.03
N ALA A 173 -1.35 3.36 9.15
CA ALA A 173 -0.74 3.30 10.48
C ALA A 173 0.35 2.23 10.56
N MET A 174 0.14 1.07 9.94
CA MET A 174 1.15 -0.01 9.85
C MET A 174 2.42 0.46 9.14
N GLN A 175 2.26 1.15 8.01
CA GLN A 175 3.39 1.69 7.25
C GLN A 175 4.12 2.79 8.03
N PHE A 176 3.40 3.73 8.64
CA PHE A 176 4.01 4.80 9.43
C PHE A 176 4.76 4.26 10.65
N ALA A 177 4.18 3.29 11.37
CA ALA A 177 4.83 2.64 12.50
C ALA A 177 6.11 1.93 12.09
N ALA A 178 6.09 1.13 11.02
CA ALA A 178 7.27 0.46 10.52
C ALA A 178 8.35 1.44 10.05
N PHE A 179 7.96 2.47 9.29
CA PHE A 179 8.87 3.49 8.75
C PHE A 179 9.55 4.33 9.85
N LEU A 180 8.83 4.67 10.92
CA LEU A 180 9.36 5.41 12.06
C LEU A 180 10.07 4.51 13.09
N GLY A 181 10.24 3.22 12.81
CA GLY A 181 10.97 2.29 13.66
C GLY A 181 10.20 1.78 14.88
N ARG A 182 8.87 1.94 14.92
CA ARG A 182 7.98 1.34 15.93
C ARG A 182 7.42 0.02 15.40
N VAL A 183 8.32 -0.94 15.20
CA VAL A 183 8.02 -2.24 14.59
C VAL A 183 7.01 -3.04 15.41
N ASP A 184 7.02 -2.93 16.73
CA ASP A 184 6.04 -3.59 17.59
C ASP A 184 4.61 -3.09 17.33
N ALA A 185 4.41 -1.79 17.20
CA ALA A 185 3.12 -1.21 16.84
C ALA A 185 2.69 -1.64 15.43
N ALA A 186 3.63 -1.73 14.49
CA ALA A 186 3.33 -2.23 13.14
C ALA A 186 2.83 -3.69 13.16
N TYR A 187 3.42 -4.55 13.99
CA TYR A 187 2.95 -5.93 14.17
C TYR A 187 1.62 -6.03 14.92
N GLU A 188 1.39 -5.18 15.92
CA GLU A 188 0.09 -5.09 16.61
C GLU A 188 -1.03 -4.75 15.61
N ILE A 189 -0.79 -3.74 14.75
CA ILE A 189 -1.74 -3.36 13.70
C ILE A 189 -1.88 -4.48 12.67
N ALA A 190 -0.80 -5.14 12.24
CA ALA A 190 -0.88 -6.25 11.30
C ALA A 190 -1.68 -7.44 11.86
N ALA A 191 -1.53 -7.75 13.14
CA ALA A 191 -2.31 -8.79 13.82
C ALA A 191 -3.81 -8.43 13.88
N ALA A 192 -4.14 -7.17 14.15
CA ALA A 192 -5.53 -6.68 14.12
C ALA A 192 -6.09 -6.68 12.69
N TYR A 193 -5.31 -6.22 11.72
CA TYR A 193 -5.72 -6.04 10.33
C TYR A 193 -5.86 -7.37 9.59
N TYR A 194 -4.93 -8.30 9.72
CA TYR A 194 -4.98 -9.54 8.96
C TYR A 194 -5.54 -10.72 9.72
N LEU A 195 -5.49 -10.72 11.06
CA LEU A 195 -5.79 -11.89 11.89
C LEU A 195 -6.90 -11.64 12.93
N SER A 196 -7.45 -10.42 12.99
CA SER A 196 -8.46 -10.02 13.99
C SER A 196 -8.01 -10.24 15.44
N ARG A 197 -6.73 -9.98 15.74
CA ARG A 197 -6.13 -10.09 17.08
C ARG A 197 -5.84 -8.72 17.69
N GLY A 198 -5.98 -8.59 19.01
CA GLY A 198 -5.75 -7.34 19.73
C GLY A 198 -6.97 -6.42 19.69
N PHE A 199 -7.18 -5.72 18.58
CA PHE A 199 -8.31 -4.80 18.42
C PHE A 199 -9.09 -5.00 17.11
N ARG A 200 -10.31 -4.46 17.07
CA ARG A 200 -11.17 -4.52 15.88
C ARG A 200 -10.79 -3.43 14.88
N VAL A 201 -10.49 -3.82 13.64
CA VAL A 201 -10.41 -2.92 12.48
C VAL A 201 -11.72 -3.02 11.68
N PRO A 202 -12.52 -1.94 11.58
CA PRO A 202 -13.75 -1.92 10.79
C PRO A 202 -13.51 -2.17 9.30
N ASP A 203 -14.55 -2.63 8.60
CA ASP A 203 -14.50 -2.84 7.14
C ASP A 203 -14.56 -1.53 6.35
N VAL A 204 -15.03 -0.42 6.94
CA VAL A 204 -14.93 0.90 6.29
C VAL A 204 -13.47 1.22 6.04
N ARG A 205 -13.12 1.70 4.84
CA ARG A 205 -11.71 1.95 4.49
C ARG A 205 -11.20 3.20 5.21
N PHE A 206 -11.87 4.32 5.03
CA PHE A 206 -11.54 5.57 5.72
C PHE A 206 -12.77 6.13 6.42
N THR A 207 -13.67 6.80 5.69
CA THR A 207 -14.92 7.30 6.27
C THR A 207 -16.14 6.69 5.55
N PRO A 208 -17.30 6.59 6.23
CA PRO A 208 -18.53 6.14 5.59
C PRO A 208 -18.92 7.00 4.38
N GLU A 209 -18.67 8.31 4.45
CA GLU A 209 -18.97 9.28 3.39
C GLU A 209 -18.14 9.04 2.12
N GLN A 210 -16.93 8.49 2.28
CA GLN A 210 -16.09 8.07 1.15
C GLN A 210 -16.56 6.74 0.52
N GLY A 211 -17.48 6.01 1.16
CA GLY A 211 -18.13 4.82 0.59
C GLY A 211 -17.22 3.61 0.32
N GLY A 212 -15.95 3.66 0.71
CA GLY A 212 -14.98 2.59 0.50
C GLY A 212 -15.04 1.54 1.60
N TYR A 213 -15.10 0.26 1.24
CA TYR A 213 -15.08 -0.86 2.17
C TYR A 213 -14.01 -1.89 1.77
N THR A 214 -13.32 -2.45 2.75
CA THR A 214 -12.31 -3.51 2.58
C THR A 214 -12.52 -4.54 3.68
N ARG A 215 -13.33 -5.56 3.38
CA ARG A 215 -13.58 -6.69 4.28
C ARG A 215 -12.27 -7.40 4.57
N MET A 216 -12.20 -8.05 5.73
CA MET A 216 -11.03 -8.83 6.11
C MET A 216 -10.56 -9.82 5.02
N SER A 217 -11.51 -10.48 4.34
CA SER A 217 -11.23 -11.42 3.23
C SER A 217 -10.65 -10.78 1.96
N ASP A 218 -10.74 -9.46 1.84
CA ASP A 218 -10.31 -8.65 0.69
C ASP A 218 -9.05 -7.83 0.99
N ARG A 219 -8.57 -7.84 2.25
CA ARG A 219 -7.38 -7.12 2.70
C ARG A 219 -6.13 -7.69 2.04
N ARG A 220 -5.53 -6.90 1.15
CA ARG A 220 -4.33 -7.27 0.40
C ARG A 220 -3.09 -7.21 1.28
N THR A 221 -2.10 -8.04 0.95
CA THR A 221 -0.82 -8.16 1.67
C THR A 221 0.31 -7.34 1.03
N SER A 222 0.06 -6.60 -0.06
CA SER A 222 1.08 -5.81 -0.76
C SER A 222 1.81 -4.81 0.14
N VAL A 223 1.11 -4.26 1.14
CA VAL A 223 1.67 -3.34 2.14
C VAL A 223 2.85 -3.95 2.91
N LEU A 224 2.86 -5.26 3.14
CA LEU A 224 3.95 -5.97 3.82
C LEU A 224 5.26 -6.02 3.00
N PHE A 225 5.19 -5.64 1.73
CA PHE A 225 6.30 -5.70 0.77
C PHE A 225 6.72 -4.33 0.25
N LEU A 226 6.07 -3.25 0.70
CA LEU A 226 6.49 -1.88 0.40
C LEU A 226 7.81 -1.53 1.14
N PRO A 227 8.62 -0.58 0.64
CA PRO A 227 9.82 -0.13 1.33
C PRO A 227 9.52 0.51 2.70
N SER A 228 8.35 1.12 2.88
CA SER A 228 7.89 1.67 4.18
C SER A 228 7.82 0.61 5.29
N THR A 229 7.57 -0.65 4.94
CA THR A 229 7.47 -1.77 5.88
C THR A 229 8.72 -2.65 5.89
N ALA A 230 9.83 -2.21 5.29
CA ALA A 230 11.08 -2.98 5.24
C ALA A 230 11.61 -3.36 6.62
N ALA A 231 11.37 -2.54 7.65
CA ALA A 231 11.75 -2.85 9.03
C ALA A 231 11.03 -4.11 9.57
N MET A 232 9.79 -4.36 9.16
CA MET A 232 9.08 -5.59 9.53
C MET A 232 9.77 -6.82 8.93
N ARG A 233 10.19 -6.76 7.66
CA ARG A 233 10.87 -7.86 6.95
C ARG A 233 12.22 -8.26 7.55
N ARG A 234 12.86 -7.35 8.30
CA ARG A 234 14.12 -7.62 9.03
C ARG A 234 13.90 -8.22 10.42
N ASP A 235 12.66 -8.25 10.89
CA ASP A 235 12.27 -8.78 12.19
C ASP A 235 11.91 -10.28 12.09
N PRO A 236 12.37 -11.15 13.03
CA PRO A 236 12.08 -12.59 13.00
C PRO A 236 10.59 -12.95 12.97
N ARG A 237 9.69 -12.06 13.45
CA ARG A 237 8.24 -12.28 13.43
C ARG A 237 7.66 -12.29 12.02
N PHE A 238 8.37 -11.78 11.01
CA PHE A 238 7.84 -11.65 9.65
C PHE A 238 7.53 -13.01 9.04
N ASP A 239 8.42 -13.99 9.21
CA ASP A 239 8.25 -15.33 8.66
C ASP A 239 7.03 -16.04 9.25
N ALA A 240 6.77 -15.86 10.55
CA ALA A 240 5.56 -16.36 11.19
C ALA A 240 4.30 -15.71 10.61
N LEU A 241 4.31 -14.38 10.44
CA LEU A 241 3.19 -13.65 9.85
C LEU A 241 2.88 -14.13 8.43
N VAL A 242 3.86 -14.16 7.52
CA VAL A 242 3.60 -14.58 6.12
C VAL A 242 3.24 -16.05 5.99
N THR A 243 3.69 -16.89 6.92
CA THR A 243 3.27 -18.30 7.00
C THR A 243 1.81 -18.40 7.43
N GLU A 244 1.40 -17.70 8.48
CA GLU A 244 0.02 -17.70 8.96
C GLU A 244 -0.95 -17.12 7.92
N LEU A 245 -0.51 -16.13 7.14
CA LEU A 245 -1.28 -15.59 6.02
C LEU A 245 -1.42 -16.58 4.86
N GLY A 246 -0.59 -17.62 4.79
CA GLY A 246 -0.58 -18.63 3.74
C GLY A 246 0.34 -18.31 2.55
N LEU A 247 1.10 -17.22 2.59
CA LEU A 247 2.01 -16.82 1.50
C LEU A 247 3.13 -17.83 1.29
N THR A 248 3.65 -18.39 2.39
CA THR A 248 4.68 -19.45 2.34
C THR A 248 4.20 -20.67 1.56
N ARG A 249 2.94 -21.07 1.73
CA ARG A 249 2.32 -22.16 0.97
C ARG A 249 2.24 -21.83 -0.52
N TYR A 250 1.82 -20.63 -0.88
CA TYR A 250 1.78 -20.19 -2.28
C TYR A 250 3.19 -20.24 -2.92
N TRP A 251 4.19 -19.68 -2.25
CA TRP A 251 5.57 -19.67 -2.76
C TRP A 251 6.10 -21.09 -3.03
N GLN A 252 5.80 -22.03 -2.13
CA GLN A 252 6.13 -23.45 -2.29
C GLN A 252 5.38 -24.09 -3.47
N GLU A 253 4.05 -23.96 -3.52
CA GLU A 253 3.21 -24.57 -4.57
C GLU A 253 3.52 -24.03 -5.96
N ALA A 254 3.80 -22.72 -6.08
CA ALA A 254 4.12 -22.07 -7.35
C ALA A 254 5.60 -22.20 -7.75
N GLY A 255 6.48 -22.70 -6.87
CA GLY A 255 7.91 -22.79 -7.13
C GLY A 255 8.58 -21.42 -7.32
N VAL A 256 8.10 -20.40 -6.62
CA VAL A 256 8.60 -19.01 -6.73
C VAL A 256 9.04 -18.47 -5.38
N GLN A 257 9.84 -17.40 -5.39
CA GLN A 257 10.21 -16.67 -4.18
C GLN A 257 9.75 -15.21 -4.29
N PRO A 258 9.40 -14.55 -3.17
CA PRO A 258 9.18 -13.11 -3.14
C PRO A 258 10.51 -12.37 -3.35
N ASP A 259 10.44 -11.16 -3.90
CA ASP A 259 11.63 -10.42 -4.35
C ASP A 259 12.59 -10.11 -3.19
N TYR A 260 12.08 -9.85 -1.98
CA TYR A 260 12.94 -9.56 -0.81
C TYR A 260 13.79 -10.75 -0.35
N ARG A 261 13.52 -11.97 -0.84
CA ARG A 261 14.33 -13.18 -0.56
C ARG A 261 15.28 -13.53 -1.71
N ARG A 262 15.18 -12.86 -2.86
CA ARG A 262 16.09 -13.04 -3.99
C ARG A 262 17.35 -12.20 -3.72
N ALA A 263 18.44 -12.88 -3.38
CA ALA A 263 19.76 -12.28 -3.19
C ALA A 263 20.32 -11.74 -4.51
#